data_AF-A0A8X6MJQ9-F1
#
_entry.id   AF-A0A8X6MJQ9-F1
#
_cell.length_a   1.000
_cell.length_b   1.000
_cell.length_c   1.000
_cell.angle_alpha   90.00
_cell.angle_beta   90.00
_cell.angle_gamma   90.00
#
_symmetry.space_group_name_H-M   'P 1'
#
loop_
_entity.id
_entity.type
_entity.pdbx_description
1 polymer ?
#
loop_
_entity_poly.entity_id
_entity_poly.type
_entity_poly.pdbx_seq_one_letter_code
_entity_poly.pdbx_strand_id
1 'polypeptide(L)' 'MIDHNAEFKQISGANPELIYLNKDGEEIERIPLSEKTQEECKKLLLDKGFYMKKSEDEEVPEKYKDAPYDSPHQEL' A
#
# COMPACT_ATOMS: atom_id res chain seq x y z
N MET A 1 7.01 -5.34 -5.93
CA MET A 1 6.61 -4.06 -5.33
C MET A 1 7.05 -4.16 -3.89
N ILE A 2 7.97 -3.30 -3.47
CA ILE A 2 8.45 -3.29 -2.08
C ILE A 2 8.09 -1.93 -1.54
N ASP A 3 6.88 -1.84 -1.01
CA ASP A 3 6.42 -0.70 -0.24
C ASP A 3 6.81 -0.98 1.22
N HIS A 4 7.46 0.00 1.85
CA HIS A 4 8.02 -0.16 3.21
C HIS A 4 6.94 -0.33 4.29
N ASN A 5 5.71 0.12 4.01
CA ASN A 5 4.54 0.03 4.89
C ASN A 5 3.46 -0.90 4.34
N ALA A 6 3.83 -1.87 3.49
CA ALA A 6 2.92 -2.93 3.01
C ALA A 6 3.50 -4.31 3.29
N GLU A 7 2.68 -5.19 3.87
CA GLU A 7 3.04 -6.58 4.15
C GLU A 7 2.23 -7.53 3.25
N PHE A 8 2.90 -8.48 2.59
CA PHE A 8 2.24 -9.53 1.82
C PHE A 8 2.08 -10.80 2.67
N LYS A 9 0.84 -11.27 2.83
CA LYS A 9 0.53 -12.56 3.45
C LYS A 9 -0.11 -13.51 2.45
N GLN A 10 0.51 -14.66 2.23
CA GLN A 10 -0.08 -15.73 1.43
C GLN A 10 -1.01 -16.57 2.30
N ILE A 11 -2.30 -16.61 1.95
CA ILE A 11 -3.33 -17.41 2.62
C ILE A 11 -3.87 -18.42 1.61
N SER A 12 -3.64 -19.71 1.85
CA SER A 12 -4.06 -20.79 0.95
C SER A 12 -5.58 -20.86 0.84
N GLY A 13 -6.10 -20.89 -0.39
CA GLY A 13 -7.53 -21.03 -0.66
C GLY A 13 -8.36 -19.74 -0.54
N ALA A 14 -7.71 -18.61 -0.22
CA ALA A 14 -8.35 -17.30 -0.21
C ALA A 14 -8.12 -16.54 -1.52
N ASN A 15 -9.08 -15.70 -1.88
CA ASN A 15 -8.91 -14.71 -2.94
C ASN A 15 -7.93 -13.62 -2.46
N PRO A 16 -7.07 -13.07 -3.33
CA PRO A 16 -6.18 -11.98 -2.95
C PRO A 16 -6.99 -10.71 -2.66
N GLU A 17 -6.63 -10.04 -1.56
CA GLU A 17 -7.28 -8.82 -1.07
C GLU A 17 -6.21 -7.82 -0.64
N LEU A 18 -6.48 -6.52 -0.84
CA LEU A 18 -5.71 -5.42 -0.29
C LEU A 18 -6.48 -4.85 0.90
N ILE A 19 -5.85 -4.81 2.07
CA ILE A 19 -6.45 -4.32 3.30
C ILE A 19 -5.65 -3.10 3.77
N TYR A 20 -6.33 -1.97 3.91
CA TYR A 20 -5.77 -0.75 4.48
C TYR A 20 -6.03 -0.71 5.98
N LEU A 21 -4.95 -0.54 6.74
CA LEU A 21 -5.00 -0.42 8.19
C LEU A 21 -4.71 1.02 8.62
N ASN A 22 -5.33 1.47 9.71
CA ASN A 22 -4.96 2.73 10.36
C ASN A 22 -3.69 2.57 11.21
N LYS A 23 -3.25 3.67 11.85
CA LYS A 23 -2.06 3.68 12.72
C LYS A 23 -2.18 2.71 13.91
N ASP A 24 -3.40 2.45 14.36
CA ASP A 24 -3.72 1.54 15.46
C ASP A 24 -3.86 0.07 15.00
N GLY A 25 -3.72 -0.19 13.69
CA GLY A 25 -3.82 -1.53 13.09
C GLY A 25 -5.25 -1.98 12.79
N GLU A 26 -6.23 -1.09 12.84
CA GLU A 26 -7.64 -1.38 12.53
C GLU A 26 -7.91 -1.29 11.04
N GLU A 27 -8.70 -2.23 10.51
CA GLU A 27 -9.12 -2.25 9.11
C GLU A 27 -10.00 -1.03 8.79
N ILE A 28 -9.50 -0.17 7.89
CA ILE A 28 -10.26 0.97 7.35
C ILE A 28 -11.02 0.52 6.10
N GLU A 29 -10.36 -0.23 5.22
CA GLU A 29 -10.88 -0.55 3.89
C GLU A 29 -10.28 -1.86 3.37
N ARG A 30 -11.11 -2.64 2.67
CA ARG A 30 -10.74 -3.92 2.06
C ARG A 30 -11.19 -3.94 0.61
N ILE A 31 -10.25 -4.25 -0.28
CA ILE A 31 -10.46 -4.27 -1.72
C ILE A 31 -10.10 -5.64 -2.28
N PRO A 32 -11.04 -6.37 -2.92
CA PRO A 32 -10.71 -7.61 -3.60
C PRO A 32 -9.82 -7.33 -4.82
N LEU A 33 -8.71 -8.07 -4.93
CA LEU A 33 -7.75 -7.93 -6.04
C LEU A 33 -7.96 -8.96 -7.14
N SER A 34 -8.90 -9.90 -6.98
CA SER A 34 -9.10 -11.03 -7.91
C SER A 34 -9.40 -10.59 -9.35
N GLU A 35 -10.02 -9.42 -9.52
CA GLU A 35 -10.37 -8.85 -10.83
C GLU A 35 -9.46 -7.67 -11.22
N LYS A 36 -8.44 -7.35 -10.42
CA LYS A 36 -7.57 -6.19 -10.65
C LYS A 36 -6.27 -6.58 -11.30
N THR A 37 -5.87 -5.76 -12.27
CA THR A 37 -4.55 -5.86 -12.89
C THR A 37 -3.47 -5.30 -11.96
N GLN A 38 -2.21 -5.66 -12.23
CA GLN A 38 -1.07 -5.14 -11.47
C GLN A 38 -1.00 -3.60 -11.50
N GLU A 39 -1.38 -2.98 -12.61
CA GLU A 39 -1.40 -1.52 -12.77
C GLU A 39 -2.49 -0.87 -11.92
N GLU A 40 -3.66 -1.50 -11.82
CA GLU A 40 -4.72 -1.03 -10.93
C GLU A 40 -4.34 -1.16 -9.46
N CYS A 41 -3.70 -2.28 -9.07
CA CYS A 41 -3.17 -2.45 -7.72
C CYS A 41 -2.15 -1.36 -7.37
N LYS A 42 -1.25 -1.03 -8.32
CA LYS A 42 -0.31 0.09 -8.14
C LYS A 42 -1.07 1.40 -7.96
N LYS A 43 -2.05 1.69 -8.82
CA LYS A 43 -2.81 2.94 -8.75
C LYS A 43 -3.50 3.09 -7.39
N LEU A 44 -4.07 2.02 -6.84
CA LEU A 44 -4.69 2.03 -5.50
C LEU A 44 -3.69 2.42 -4.40
N LEU A 45 -2.48 1.88 -4.44
CA LEU A 45 -1.43 2.23 -3.47
C LEU A 45 -0.98 3.69 -3.62
N LEU A 46 -0.73 4.16 -4.84
CA LEU A 46 -0.33 5.55 -5.09
C LEU A 46 -1.40 6.55 -4.65
N ASP A 47 -2.68 6.25 -4.91
CA ASP A 47 -3.81 7.11 -4.57
C ASP A 47 -3.94 7.30 -3.05
N LYS A 48 -3.66 6.25 -2.27
CA LYS A 48 -3.59 6.31 -0.81
C LYS A 48 -2.28 6.89 -0.27
N GLY A 49 -1.42 7.41 -1.15
CA GLY A 49 -0.18 8.08 -0.76
C GLY A 49 0.98 7.15 -0.40
N PHE A 50 0.93 5.87 -0.78
CA PHE A 50 2.06 4.96 -0.62
C PHE A 50 3.19 5.31 -1.58
N TYR A 51 4.42 5.25 -1.07
CA TYR A 51 5.61 5.43 -1.88
C TYR A 51 6.17 4.09 -2.36
N MET A 52 6.08 3.87 -3.67
CA MET A 52 6.69 2.71 -4.31
C MET A 52 8.15 2.97 -4.64
N LYS A 53 9.02 2.14 -4.08
CA LYS A 53 10.41 2.04 -4.54
C LYS A 53 10.46 1.44 -5.95
N LYS A 54 11.40 1.91 -6.77
CA LYS A 54 11.69 1.33 -8.09
C LYS A 54 12.54 0.05 -7.97
N SER A 55 13.36 -0.04 -6.93
CA SER A 55 14.25 -1.17 -6.63
C SER A 55 14.36 -1.42 -5.12
N GLU A 56 14.74 -2.63 -4.72
CA GLU A 56 14.87 -3.00 -3.28
C GLU A 56 15.94 -2.15 -2.57
N ASP A 57 17.03 -1.86 -3.27
CA ASP A 57 18.16 -1.05 -2.81
C ASP A 57 17.88 0.48 -2.77
N GLU A 58 16.71 0.92 -3.24
CA GLU A 58 16.36 2.35 -3.20
C GLU A 58 15.98 2.76 -1.78
N GLU A 59 16.66 3.77 -1.25
CA GLU A 59 16.30 4.39 0.02
C GLU A 59 14.97 5.15 -0.12
N VAL A 60 14.09 5.02 0.88
CA VAL A 60 12.87 5.82 0.92
C VAL A 60 13.28 7.28 1.16
N PRO A 61 12.91 8.23 0.28
CA PRO A 61 13.20 9.65 0.49
C PRO A 61 12.62 10.11 1.84
N GLU A 62 13.30 11.02 2.53
CA GLU A 62 12.91 11.43 3.89
C GLU A 62 11.45 11.88 3.99
N LYS A 63 10.96 12.58 2.96
CA LYS A 63 9.56 13.03 2.84
C LYS A 63 8.51 11.91 2.75
N TYR A 64 8.93 10.65 2.56
CA TYR A 64 8.04 9.48 2.45
C TYR A 64 8.34 8.41 3.50
N LYS A 65 9.27 8.65 4.44
CA LYS A 65 9.57 7.69 5.52
C LYS A 65 8.35 7.40 6.39
N ASP A 66 7.49 8.41 6.56
CA ASP A 66 6.24 8.32 7.31
C ASP A 66 5.00 8.15 6.41
N ALA A 67 5.18 7.94 5.10
CA ALA A 67 4.07 7.65 4.19
C ALA A 67 3.53 6.23 4.43
N PRO A 68 2.22 5.96 4.28
CA PRO A 68 1.16 6.87 3.82
C PRO A 68 0.62 7.82 4.89
N TYR A 69 1.00 7.67 6.16
CA TYR A 69 0.38 8.32 7.31
C TYR A 69 0.52 9.84 7.39
N ASP A 70 1.62 10.37 6.85
CA ASP A 70 1.92 11.81 6.73
C ASP A 70 2.05 12.22 5.25
N SER A 71 1.48 11.42 4.34
CA SER A 71 1.54 11.71 2.92
C SER A 71 0.78 13.03 2.64
N PRO A 72 1.33 13.97 1.83
CA PRO A 72 0.71 15.27 1.55
C PRO A 72 -0.63 15.20 0.79
N HIS A 73 -1.13 13.99 0.52
CA HIS A 73 -2.43 13.72 -0.09
C HIS A 73 -3.58 13.58 0.92
N GLN A 74 -3.34 13.70 2.22
CA GLN A 74 -4.38 13.59 3.24
C GLN A 74 -5.13 14.91 3.55
N GLU A 75 -4.90 15.96 2.76
CA GLU A 75 -5.70 17.21 2.80
C GLU A 75 -6.58 17.31 1.53
N LEU A 76 -7.78 16.74 1.57
CA LEU A 76 -8.94 17.13 0.75
C LEU A 76 -10.22 17.07 1.58
#